data_AF-A0A1I0ZK45-F1
#
_entry.id   AF-A0A1I0ZK45-F1
#
_cell.length_a   1.000
_cell.length_b   1.000
_cell.length_c   1.000
_cell.angle_alpha   90.00
_cell.angle_beta   90.00
_cell.angle_gamma   90.00
#
_symmetry.space_group_name_H-M   'P 1'
#
loop_
_entity.id
_entity.type
_entity.pdbx_description
1 polymer ?
#
loop_
_entity_poly.entity_id
_entity_poly.type
_entity_poly.pdbx_seq_one_letter_code
_entity_poly.pdbx_strand_id
1 'polypeptide(L)'
;MVRRELPDDSGIVEGVDVDPHREDAVGVWWMHSAEDIIVGLGKGRGWELPRSVETVEVVRSVVRQAVAGQIEVGRGRGVTLYRVRTSDGVVREDTHEGWAAFLLSMPWRPKMRWNDAAPYDRD
;
A
#
# COMPACT_ATOMS: atom_id res chain seq x y z
N MET A 1 32.35 -15.39 -30.19
CA MET A 1 30.95 -14.94 -30.28
C MET A 1 30.24 -15.47 -29.03
N VAL A 2 30.17 -14.67 -27.98
CA VAL A 2 29.57 -15.08 -26.70
C VAL A 2 28.09 -14.74 -26.77
N ARG A 3 27.22 -15.76 -26.87
CA ARG A 3 25.80 -15.61 -26.62
C ARG A 3 25.66 -15.23 -25.14
N ARG A 4 25.37 -13.95 -24.87
CA ARG A 4 24.74 -13.57 -23.61
C ARG A 4 23.33 -14.14 -23.67
N GLU A 5 23.09 -15.21 -22.92
CA GLU A 5 21.73 -15.56 -22.53
C GLU A 5 21.16 -14.35 -21.77
N LEU A 6 20.12 -13.75 -22.34
CA LEU A 6 19.29 -12.80 -21.62
C LEU A 6 18.67 -13.57 -20.43
N PRO A 7 18.65 -13.00 -19.21
CA PRO A 7 18.03 -13.66 -18.08
C PRO A 7 16.56 -13.93 -18.43
N ASP A 8 16.14 -15.16 -18.13
CA ASP A 8 14.80 -15.69 -18.31
C ASP A 8 13.78 -14.77 -17.63
N ASP A 9 12.88 -14.19 -18.42
CA ASP A 9 11.77 -13.33 -18.02
C ASP A 9 10.67 -14.17 -17.34
N SER A 10 11.06 -14.84 -16.26
CA SER A 10 10.34 -15.94 -15.62
C SER A 10 9.16 -15.48 -14.76
N GLY A 11 8.71 -14.22 -14.88
CA GLY A 11 7.57 -13.71 -14.12
C GLY A 11 7.78 -13.76 -12.60
N ILE A 12 9.04 -13.69 -12.13
CA ILE A 12 9.36 -13.69 -10.71
C ILE A 12 8.86 -12.37 -10.11
N VAL A 13 7.76 -12.48 -9.36
CA VAL A 13 7.24 -11.42 -8.50
C VAL A 13 8.03 -11.46 -7.20
N GLU A 14 9.07 -10.64 -7.10
CA GLU A 14 9.73 -10.40 -5.81
C GLU A 14 8.92 -9.35 -5.04
N GLY A 15 8.75 -9.57 -3.75
CA GLY A 15 7.96 -8.70 -2.89
C GLY A 15 8.58 -8.51 -1.52
N VAL A 16 8.23 -7.40 -0.90
CA VAL A 16 8.64 -7.05 0.47
C VAL A 16 7.40 -6.65 1.23
N ASP A 17 7.33 -7.10 2.48
CA ASP A 17 6.33 -6.66 3.45
C ASP A 17 7.06 -6.06 4.65
N VAL A 18 6.64 -4.87 5.06
CA VAL A 18 7.15 -4.15 6.21
C VAL A 18 6.05 -4.06 7.24
N ASP A 19 6.01 -5.07 8.11
CA ASP A 19 5.01 -5.21 9.16
C ASP A 19 5.47 -4.53 10.46
N PRO A 20 4.77 -3.49 10.95
CA PRO A 20 5.11 -2.83 12.20
C PRO A 20 4.72 -3.70 13.41
N HIS A 21 5.51 -3.64 14.47
CA HIS A 21 5.17 -4.33 15.72
C HIS A 21 3.93 -3.74 16.42
N ARG A 22 3.65 -2.45 16.19
CA ARG A 22 2.49 -1.76 16.76
C ARG A 22 1.21 -2.06 15.98
N GLU A 23 0.18 -2.52 16.69
CA GLU A 23 -1.13 -2.84 16.09
C GLU A 23 -1.86 -1.62 15.48
N ASP A 24 -1.54 -0.40 15.91
CA ASP A 24 -2.14 0.85 15.43
C ASP A 24 -1.34 1.53 14.30
N ALA A 25 -0.18 0.98 13.94
CA ALA A 25 0.59 1.38 12.77
C ALA A 25 0.09 0.63 11.51
N VAL A 26 0.42 1.17 10.33
CA VAL A 26 -0.01 0.59 9.05
C VAL A 26 1.19 0.00 8.33
N GLY A 27 1.16 -1.31 8.11
CA GLY A 27 2.14 -2.00 7.28
C GLY A 27 2.16 -1.50 5.83
N VAL A 28 3.32 -1.64 5.19
CA VAL A 28 3.51 -1.30 3.79
C VAL A 28 4.10 -2.50 3.09
N TRP A 29 3.54 -2.85 1.95
CA TRP A 29 4.07 -3.92 1.12
C TRP A 29 4.21 -3.46 -0.32
N TRP A 30 5.13 -4.10 -1.04
CA TRP A 30 5.20 -3.93 -2.49
C TRP A 30 5.67 -5.21 -3.16
N MET A 31 5.32 -5.33 -4.43
CA MET A 31 5.74 -6.39 -5.33
C MET A 31 6.22 -5.78 -6.64
N HIS A 32 7.10 -6.43 -7.38
CA HIS A 32 7.50 -5.94 -8.70
C HIS A 32 7.61 -7.04 -9.75
N SER A 33 7.27 -6.69 -10.98
CA SER A 33 7.52 -7.46 -12.19
C SER A 33 8.57 -6.74 -13.06
N ALA A 34 8.80 -7.22 -14.28
CA ALA A 34 9.63 -6.52 -15.25
C ALA A 34 9.05 -5.14 -15.65
N GLU A 35 7.72 -4.99 -15.62
CA GLU A 35 7.01 -3.84 -16.16
C GLU A 35 6.42 -2.93 -15.07
N ASP A 36 6.08 -3.49 -13.91
CA ASP A 36 5.27 -2.81 -12.90
C ASP A 36 5.80 -3.00 -11.47
N ILE A 37 5.38 -2.08 -10.60
CA ILE A 37 5.52 -2.15 -9.15
C ILE A 37 4.11 -1.98 -8.56
N ILE A 38 3.67 -2.96 -7.78
CA ILE A 38 2.43 -2.87 -7.01
C ILE A 38 2.79 -2.47 -5.58
N VAL A 39 2.20 -1.41 -5.07
CA VAL A 39 2.45 -0.89 -3.71
C VAL A 39 1.14 -0.85 -2.95
N GLY A 40 1.08 -1.39 -1.74
CA GLY A 40 -0.14 -1.39 -0.94
C GLY A 40 0.08 -1.05 0.53
N LEU A 41 -1.04 -0.72 1.19
CA LEU A 41 -1.09 -0.35 2.59
C LEU A 41 -1.92 -1.35 3.39
N GLY A 42 -1.37 -1.87 4.48
CA GLY A 42 -2.01 -2.87 5.33
C GLY A 42 -2.59 -4.02 4.51
N LYS A 43 -3.91 -4.21 4.61
CA LYS A 43 -4.64 -5.27 3.87
C LYS A 43 -5.30 -4.76 2.59
N GLY A 44 -4.90 -3.59 2.12
CA GLY A 44 -5.37 -3.00 0.88
C GLY A 44 -5.01 -3.83 -0.35
N ARG A 45 -5.57 -3.46 -1.49
CA ARG A 45 -5.33 -4.13 -2.78
C ARG A 45 -4.03 -3.68 -3.43
N GLY A 46 -3.54 -2.50 -3.06
CA GLY A 46 -2.40 -1.84 -3.67
C GLY A 46 -2.73 -1.15 -4.99
N TRP A 47 -1.76 -0.35 -5.43
CA TRP A 47 -1.77 0.38 -6.69
C TRP A 47 -0.69 -0.18 -7.60
N GLU A 48 -1.07 -0.54 -8.81
CA GLU A 48 -0.14 -0.89 -9.87
C GLU A 48 0.41 0.39 -10.51
N LEU A 49 1.73 0.51 -10.52
CA LEU A 49 2.45 1.66 -11.02
C LEU A 49 3.53 1.17 -12.00
N PRO A 50 3.82 1.92 -13.08
CA PRO A 50 4.88 1.55 -14.00
C PRO A 50 6.22 1.44 -13.28
N ARG A 51 7.06 0.48 -13.68
CA ARG A 51 8.41 0.33 -13.14
C ARG A 51 9.30 1.48 -13.63
N SER A 52 9.45 2.49 -12.79
CA SER A 52 10.31 3.65 -13.07
C SER A 52 11.01 4.18 -11.81
N VAL A 53 11.96 5.10 -12.00
CA VAL A 53 12.65 5.77 -10.88
C VAL A 53 11.67 6.59 -10.04
N GLU A 54 10.68 7.22 -10.67
CA GLU A 54 9.63 7.99 -10.02
C GLU A 54 8.78 7.09 -9.12
N THR A 55 8.45 5.88 -9.58
CA THR A 55 7.70 4.89 -8.78
C THR A 55 8.51 4.42 -7.57
N VAL A 56 9.83 4.26 -7.69
CA VAL A 56 10.68 3.97 -6.52
C VAL A 56 10.65 5.11 -5.50
N GLU A 57 10.61 6.37 -5.94
CA GLU A 57 10.43 7.51 -5.03
C GLU A 57 9.06 7.54 -4.37
N VAL A 58 8.01 7.10 -5.09
CA VAL A 58 6.68 6.88 -4.50
C VAL A 58 6.75 5.82 -3.39
N VAL A 59 7.35 4.66 -3.64
CA VAL A 59 7.53 3.60 -2.62
C VAL A 59 8.26 4.14 -1.39
N ARG A 60 9.40 4.83 -1.60
CA ARG A 60 10.17 5.44 -0.51
C ARG A 60 9.36 6.47 0.28
N SER A 61 8.55 7.28 -0.41
CA SER A 61 7.67 8.27 0.21
C SER A 61 6.56 7.63 1.03
N VAL A 62 6.00 6.50 0.57
CA VAL A 62 5.00 5.72 1.31
C VAL A 62 5.61 5.14 2.58
N VAL A 63 6.77 4.47 2.47
CA VAL A 63 7.47 3.89 3.63
C VAL A 63 7.81 4.96 4.66
N ARG A 64 8.35 6.12 4.25
CA ARG A 64 8.65 7.23 5.18
C ARG A 64 7.41 7.72 5.92
N GLN A 65 6.28 7.84 5.22
CA GLN A 65 5.03 8.29 5.86
C GLN A 65 4.44 7.24 6.79
N ALA A 66 4.52 5.95 6.43
CA ALA A 66 4.11 4.86 7.32
C ALA A 66 4.91 4.88 8.62
N VAL A 67 6.24 4.95 8.51
CA VAL A 67 7.15 5.04 9.67
C VAL A 67 6.84 6.26 10.53
N ALA A 68 6.48 7.38 9.91
CA ALA A 68 6.13 8.62 10.62
C ALA A 68 4.68 8.67 11.16
N GLY A 69 3.85 7.67 10.89
CA GLY A 69 2.43 7.66 11.31
C GLY A 69 1.58 8.67 10.54
N GLN A 70 1.93 8.97 9.29
CA GLN A 70 1.28 9.97 8.45
C GLN A 70 0.29 9.37 7.44
N ILE A 71 -0.06 8.09 7.61
CA ILE A 71 -1.11 7.44 6.82
C ILE A 71 -2.45 7.69 7.50
N GLU A 72 -3.40 8.25 6.77
CA GLU A 72 -4.78 8.39 7.23
C GLU A 72 -5.50 7.05 7.08
N VAL A 73 -6.14 6.58 8.16
CA VAL A 73 -6.92 5.33 8.18
C VAL A 73 -8.38 5.64 8.46
N GLY A 74 -9.20 5.44 7.43
CA GLY A 74 -10.65 5.45 7.52
C GLY A 74 -11.15 4.06 7.91
N ARG A 75 -11.88 3.94 9.02
CA ARG A 75 -12.54 2.68 9.41
C ARG A 75 -14.05 2.83 9.30
N GLY A 76 -14.66 1.91 8.55
CA GLY A 76 -16.10 1.73 8.39
C GLY A 76 -16.51 0.30 8.69
N ARG A 77 -17.82 0.00 8.62
CA ARG A 77 -18.32 -1.36 8.87
C ARG A 77 -17.90 -2.29 7.73
N GLY A 78 -16.91 -3.14 7.97
CA GLY A 78 -16.39 -4.11 7.01
C GLY A 78 -15.48 -3.52 5.93
N VAL A 79 -15.14 -2.23 6.01
CA VAL A 79 -14.27 -1.53 5.04
C VAL A 79 -13.21 -0.74 5.80
N THR A 80 -11.97 -0.83 5.34
CA THR A 80 -10.88 0.06 5.75
C THR A 80 -10.37 0.79 4.53
N LEU A 81 -10.31 2.11 4.59
CA LEU A 81 -9.61 2.93 3.60
C LEU A 81 -8.30 3.42 4.20
N TYR A 82 -7.28 3.45 3.37
CA TYR A 82 -5.99 4.03 3.68
C TYR A 82 -5.75 5.18 2.73
N ARG A 83 -5.13 6.25 3.21
CA ARG A 83 -4.76 7.39 2.37
C ARG A 83 -3.36 7.87 2.73
N VAL A 84 -2.57 8.17 1.70
CA VAL A 84 -1.20 8.66 1.85
C VAL A 84 -0.90 9.70 0.77
N ARG A 85 -0.17 10.78 1.13
CA ARG A 85 0.23 11.81 0.17
C ARG A 85 1.66 11.55 -0.30
N THR A 86 1.82 11.08 -1.51
CA THR A 86 3.11 10.67 -2.06
C THR A 86 3.94 11.84 -2.56
N SER A 87 5.21 11.56 -2.89
CA SER A 87 6.21 12.56 -3.32
C SER A 87 5.86 13.30 -4.61
N ASP A 88 5.05 12.70 -5.48
CA ASP A 88 4.49 13.32 -6.68
C ASP A 88 3.33 14.29 -6.37
N GLY A 89 3.02 14.51 -5.10
CA GLY A 89 1.93 15.39 -4.64
C GLY A 89 0.55 14.75 -4.72
N VAL A 90 0.44 13.51 -5.21
CA VAL A 90 -0.82 12.79 -5.34
C VAL A 90 -1.25 12.23 -3.99
N VAL A 91 -2.56 12.27 -3.73
CA VAL A 91 -3.17 11.55 -2.61
C VAL A 91 -3.64 10.21 -3.16
N ARG A 92 -3.01 9.12 -2.72
CA ARG A 92 -3.38 7.76 -3.11
C ARG A 92 -4.25 7.11 -2.04
N GLU A 93 -5.30 6.41 -2.47
CA GLU A 93 -6.25 5.72 -1.60
C GLU A 93 -6.23 4.22 -1.84
N ASP A 94 -6.06 3.42 -0.78
CA ASP A 94 -6.12 1.96 -0.84
C ASP A 94 -7.32 1.46 -0.02
N THR A 95 -7.89 0.31 -0.40
CA THR A 95 -9.11 -0.21 0.22
C THR A 95 -8.96 -1.68 0.56
N HIS A 96 -9.31 -2.00 1.80
CA HIS A 96 -9.60 -3.36 2.23
C HIS A 96 -11.11 -3.53 2.48
N GLU A 97 -11.75 -4.44 1.72
CA GLU A 97 -13.14 -4.83 1.94
C GLU A 97 -13.20 -6.25 2.50
N GLY A 98 -13.73 -6.40 3.71
CA GLY A 98 -14.04 -7.70 4.28
C GLY A 98 -15.35 -8.26 3.73
N TRP A 99 -15.56 -9.56 3.88
CA TRP A 99 -16.78 -10.26 3.43
C TRP A 99 -18.10 -9.62 3.94
N ALA A 100 -18.07 -8.95 5.10
CA ALA A 100 -19.21 -8.22 5.66
C ALA A 100 -19.62 -6.97 4.86
N ALA A 101 -18.73 -6.38 4.06
CA ALA A 101 -19.04 -5.26 3.17
C ALA A 101 -19.98 -5.69 2.03
N PHE A 102 -19.81 -6.91 1.52
CA PHE A 102 -20.63 -7.48 0.46
C PHE A 102 -22.10 -7.67 0.86
N LEU A 103 -22.35 -8.00 2.13
CA LEU A 103 -23.70 -8.23 2.66
C LEU A 103 -24.44 -6.94 3.05
N LEU A 104 -23.80 -5.78 2.97
CA LEU A 104 -24.31 -4.52 3.53
C LEU A 104 -24.17 -3.36 2.54
N SER A 105 -24.74 -3.50 1.34
CA SER A 105 -25.02 -2.37 0.44
C SER A 105 -26.21 -1.54 0.96
N MET A 106 -26.08 -0.96 2.16
CA MET A 106 -27.13 -0.12 2.74
C MET A 106 -27.12 1.29 2.14
N PRO A 107 -28.31 1.91 1.93
CA PRO A 107 -28.43 3.28 1.44
C PRO A 107 -27.91 4.36 2.42
N TRP A 108 -27.58 3.98 3.66
CA TRP A 108 -26.99 4.83 4.67
C TRP A 108 -25.54 4.40 4.91
N ARG A 109 -24.59 4.93 4.13
CA ARG A 109 -23.15 4.70 4.34
C ARG A 109 -22.80 5.15 5.77
N PRO A 110 -22.42 4.25 6.69
CA PRO A 110 -21.97 4.65 8.02
C PRO A 110 -20.81 5.63 7.86
N LYS A 111 -20.85 6.75 8.61
CA LYS A 111 -19.78 7.76 8.54
C LYS A 111 -18.44 7.12 8.87
N MET A 112 -17.52 7.20 7.92
CA MET A 112 -16.16 6.72 8.07
C MET A 112 -15.45 7.51 9.16
N ARG A 113 -14.82 6.81 10.10
CA ARG A 113 -13.99 7.46 11.12
C ARG A 113 -12.55 7.47 10.65
N TRP A 114 -12.01 8.66 10.43
CA TRP A 114 -10.64 8.89 9.98
C TRP A 114 -9.76 9.24 11.16
N ASN A 115 -8.60 8.60 11.24
CA ASN A 115 -7.54 8.92 12.19
C ASN A 115 -6.19 8.69 11.50
N ASP A 116 -5.16 9.41 11.94
CA ASP A 116 -3.80 9.08 11.55
C ASP A 116 -3.37 7.75 12.18
N ALA A 117 -2.56 6.98 11.44
CA ALA A 117 -1.90 5.79 11.95
C ALA A 117 -0.87 6.15 13.02
N ALA A 118 -0.55 5.22 13.92
CA ALA A 118 0.60 5.43 14.78
C ALA A 118 1.91 5.37 13.98
N PRO A 119 2.95 6.12 14.40
CA PRO A 119 4.29 5.92 13.88
C PRO A 119 4.81 4.53 14.25
N TYR A 120 5.79 4.05 13.50
CA TYR A 120 6.51 2.84 13.87
C TYR A 120 7.32 3.09 15.15
N ASP A 121 7.66 2.02 15.87
CA ASP A 121 8.48 2.15 17.06
C ASP A 121 9.82 2.83 16.73
N ARG A 122 10.25 3.75 17.60
CA ARG A 122 11.61 4.25 17.62
C ARG A 122 12.35 3.45 18.67
N ASP A 123 13.23 2.56 18.24
CA ASP A 123 14.24 1.95 19.12
C ASP A 123 15.10 3.03 19.81
#